data_AF-A0A7S1EGD1-F1
#
_entry.id   AF-A0A7S1EGD1-F1
#
_cell.length_a   1.000
_cell.length_b   1.000
_cell.length_c   1.000
_cell.angle_alpha   90.00
_cell.angle_beta   90.00
_cell.angle_gamma   90.00
#
_symmetry.space_group_name_H-M   'P 1'
#
loop_
_entity.id
_entity.type
_entity.pdbx_description
1 polymer ?
#
loop_
_entity_poly.entity_id
_entity_poly.type
_entity_poly.pdbx_seq_one_letter_code
_entity_poly.pdbx_strand_id
1 'polypeptide(L)'
;AGGWNAEIRVWDVTDPEYVCKGSLRGHSEFVRALVGGKGLVFSGSNDRTIRAWDLESLECVGMMAGHSLAVLCLELVGDVLLSGGYDFVIRCWHIDSRQCVGELGGHTQVVT
;
A
#
# COMPACT_ATOMS: atom_id res chain seq x y z
N ALA A 1 6.12 3.71 10.93
CA ALA A 1 6.09 5.16 10.65
C ALA A 1 7.12 5.45 9.56
N GLY A 2 6.68 5.97 8.40
CA GLY A 2 7.57 6.28 7.27
C GLY A 2 8.34 7.57 7.52
N GLY A 3 9.68 7.47 7.54
CA GLY A 3 10.58 8.62 7.62
C GLY A 3 10.64 9.40 6.30
N TRP A 4 11.43 10.47 6.29
CA TRP A 4 11.65 11.42 5.18
C TRP A 4 12.14 10.81 3.85
N ASN A 5 12.23 9.48 3.77
CA ASN A 5 12.74 8.70 2.65
C ASN A 5 11.69 7.72 2.06
N ALA A 6 10.40 7.91 2.36
CA ALA A 6 9.29 7.08 1.86
C ALA A 6 9.46 5.56 2.13
N GLU A 7 10.34 5.21 3.07
CA GLU A 7 10.74 3.84 3.38
C GLU A 7 9.80 3.24 4.43
N ILE A 8 9.46 1.96 4.24
CA ILE A 8 8.75 1.17 5.25
C ILE A 8 9.80 0.30 5.96
N ARG A 9 9.88 0.39 7.28
CA ARG A 9 10.79 -0.41 8.10
C ARG A 9 10.08 -1.65 8.61
N VAL A 10 10.76 -2.79 8.52
CA VAL A 10 10.28 -4.09 9.02
C VAL A 10 11.05 -4.43 10.29
N TRP A 11 10.31 -4.83 11.32
CA TRP A 11 10.83 -5.09 12.67
C TRP A 11 10.40 -6.49 13.11
N ASP A 12 11.30 -7.21 13.78
CA ASP A 12 10.98 -8.46 14.44
C ASP A 12 10.24 -8.16 15.74
N VAL A 13 8.97 -8.57 15.81
CA VAL A 13 8.15 -8.39 17.02
C VAL A 13 8.26 -9.55 18.00
N THR A 14 8.94 -10.64 17.60
CA THR A 14 9.21 -11.78 18.48
C THR A 14 10.48 -11.57 19.30
N ASP A 15 11.35 -10.69 18.83
CA ASP A 15 12.53 -10.23 19.56
C ASP A 15 12.14 -9.11 20.55
N PRO A 16 12.39 -9.26 21.86
CA PRO A 16 12.09 -8.22 22.85
C PRO A 16 12.86 -6.91 22.63
N GLU A 17 13.95 -6.92 21.87
CA GLU A 17 14.69 -5.71 21.50
C GLU A 17 14.10 -4.99 20.28
N TYR A 18 13.05 -5.55 19.65
CA TYR A 18 12.43 -5.04 18.43
C TYR A 18 13.49 -4.72 17.37
N VAL A 19 14.18 -5.73 16.86
CA VAL A 19 15.29 -5.54 15.92
C VAL A 19 14.75 -5.23 14.51
N CYS A 20 15.32 -4.23 13.84
CA CYS A 20 14.99 -3.94 12.45
C CYS A 20 15.56 -5.03 11.53
N LYS A 21 14.69 -5.76 10.83
CA LYS A 21 15.08 -6.81 9.87
C LYS A 21 15.44 -6.24 8.49
N GLY A 22 14.93 -5.06 8.17
CA GLY A 22 15.25 -4.37 6.94
C GLY A 22 14.21 -3.34 6.54
N SER A 23 14.16 -3.05 5.25
CA SER A 23 13.38 -1.95 4.72
C SER A 23 12.84 -2.21 3.33
N LEU A 24 11.60 -1.78 3.10
CA LEU A 24 10.95 -1.77 1.80
C LEU A 24 11.13 -0.37 1.18
N ARG A 25 11.85 -0.32 0.07
CA ARG A 25 12.22 0.93 -0.62
C ARG A 25 11.66 0.91 -2.03
N GLY A 26 11.09 2.04 -2.47
CA GLY A 26 10.62 2.18 -3.84
C GLY A 26 9.59 3.29 -4.06
N HIS A 27 8.78 3.61 -3.05
CA HIS A 27 7.92 4.80 -3.14
C HIS A 27 8.78 6.06 -3.28
N SER A 28 8.36 7.00 -4.12
CA SER A 28 9.07 8.28 -4.30
C SER A 28 8.59 9.37 -3.35
N GLU A 29 7.46 9.14 -2.68
CA GLU A 29 6.80 10.07 -1.76
C GLU A 29 6.23 9.32 -0.55
N PHE A 30 5.77 10.07 0.45
CA PHE A 30 5.31 9.50 1.72
C PHE A 30 4.28 8.36 1.57
N VAL A 31 4.56 7.25 2.26
CA VAL A 31 3.59 6.17 2.49
C VAL A 31 2.55 6.63 3.52
N ARG A 32 1.28 6.47 3.18
CA ARG A 32 0.12 6.91 3.96
C ARG A 32 -0.66 5.77 4.57
N ALA A 33 -0.73 4.64 3.86
CA ALA A 33 -1.47 3.46 4.28
C ALA A 33 -0.64 2.19 4.12
N LEU A 34 -0.89 1.22 4.99
CA LEU A 34 -0.35 -0.13 4.94
C LEU A 34 -1.46 -1.12 5.27
N VAL A 35 -1.52 -2.23 4.54
CA VAL A 35 -2.34 -3.39 4.89
C VAL A 35 -1.58 -4.68 4.57
N GLY A 36 -1.67 -5.68 5.45
CA GLY A 36 -1.03 -6.97 5.25
C GLY A 36 -2.06 -8.06 4.94
N GLY A 37 -1.64 -9.09 4.20
CA GLY A 37 -2.44 -10.28 3.97
C GLY A 37 -1.90 -11.15 2.84
N LYS A 38 -2.24 -12.45 2.88
CA LYS A 38 -1.84 -13.44 1.86
C LYS A 38 -0.32 -13.48 1.61
N GLY A 39 0.48 -13.31 2.68
CA GLY A 39 1.95 -13.30 2.60
C GLY A 39 2.56 -11.99 2.09
N LEU A 40 1.75 -10.98 1.79
CA LEU A 40 2.20 -9.70 1.24
C LEU A 40 1.86 -8.54 2.18
N VAL A 41 2.55 -7.43 1.96
CA VAL A 41 2.17 -6.11 2.45
C VAL A 41 1.86 -5.22 1.26
N PHE A 42 0.81 -4.42 1.37
CA PHE A 42 0.44 -3.39 0.41
C PHE A 42 0.62 -2.03 1.04
N SER A 43 1.16 -1.07 0.27
CA SER A 43 1.37 0.30 0.72
C SER A 43 0.82 1.31 -0.26
N GLY A 44 0.06 2.28 0.25
CA GLY A 44 -0.48 3.41 -0.53
C GLY A 44 0.31 4.67 -0.24
N SER A 45 0.62 5.46 -1.27
CA SER A 45 1.52 6.61 -1.16
C SER A 45 0.99 7.89 -1.83
N ASN A 46 1.56 9.00 -1.40
CA ASN A 46 1.51 10.30 -2.07
C ASN A 46 2.04 10.27 -3.52
N ASP A 47 2.82 9.26 -3.91
CA ASP A 47 3.26 9.08 -5.30
C ASP A 47 2.15 8.51 -6.20
N ARG A 48 0.93 8.34 -5.66
CA ARG A 48 -0.29 7.94 -6.36
C ARG A 48 -0.29 6.46 -6.75
N THR A 49 0.66 5.69 -6.24
CA THR A 49 0.76 4.26 -6.48
C THR A 49 0.45 3.47 -5.22
N ILE A 50 0.09 2.21 -5.45
CA ILE A 50 0.10 1.17 -4.44
C ILE A 50 1.19 0.18 -4.81
N ARG A 51 2.01 -0.22 -3.83
CA ARG A 51 3.04 -1.25 -4.03
C ARG A 51 2.71 -2.49 -3.21
N ALA A 52 3.01 -3.65 -3.78
CA ALA A 52 2.94 -4.94 -3.12
C ALA A 52 4.36 -5.42 -2.80
N TRP A 53 4.56 -5.86 -1.56
CA TRP A 53 5.86 -6.24 -1.03
C TRP A 53 5.79 -7.65 -0.48
N ASP A 54 6.83 -8.42 -0.78
CA ASP A 54 7.05 -9.71 -0.15
C ASP A 54 7.91 -9.50 1.11
N LEU A 55 7.43 -10.00 2.26
CA LEU A 55 8.11 -9.77 3.55
C LEU A 55 9.29 -10.71 3.80
N GLU A 56 9.40 -11.81 3.06
CA GLU A 56 10.52 -12.74 3.18
C GLU A 56 11.76 -12.20 2.47
N SER A 57 11.58 -11.76 1.22
CA SER A 57 12.63 -11.16 0.39
C SER A 57 12.84 -9.66 0.64
N LEU A 58 11.86 -8.97 1.24
CA LEU A 58 11.81 -7.51 1.40
C LEU A 58 11.82 -6.76 0.06
N GLU A 59 11.32 -7.39 -1.01
CA GLU A 59 11.30 -6.83 -2.36
C GLU A 59 9.90 -6.33 -2.78
N CYS A 60 9.89 -5.37 -3.71
CA CYS A 60 8.67 -4.93 -4.38
C CYS A 60 8.30 -5.94 -5.46
N VAL A 61 7.23 -6.70 -5.25
CA VAL A 61 6.76 -7.75 -6.18
C VAL A 61 5.62 -7.29 -7.09
N GLY A 62 5.15 -6.06 -6.94
CA GLY A 62 4.16 -5.49 -7.86
C GLY A 62 3.83 -4.04 -7.56
N MET A 63 3.27 -3.36 -8.56
CA MET A 63 2.79 -1.99 -8.47
C MET A 63 1.40 -1.89 -9.11
N MET A 64 0.52 -1.16 -8.48
CA MET A 64 -0.83 -0.85 -8.95
C MET A 64 -0.93 0.67 -9.09
N ALA A 65 -1.02 1.12 -10.34
CA ALA A 65 -1.14 2.52 -10.71
C ALA A 65 -2.51 2.79 -11.34
N GLY A 66 -3.08 3.95 -11.04
CA GLY A 66 -4.39 4.36 -11.54
C GLY A 66 -5.02 5.48 -10.74
N HIS A 67 -4.66 5.62 -9.46
CA HIS A 67 -5.03 6.83 -8.72
C HIS A 67 -4.39 8.06 -9.35
N SER A 68 -5.18 9.13 -9.46
CA SER A 68 -4.71 10.40 -10.05
C SER A 68 -4.09 11.34 -9.01
N LEU A 69 -4.33 11.07 -7.72
CA LEU A 69 -3.82 11.79 -6.55
C LEU A 69 -3.40 10.78 -5.46
N ALA A 70 -2.96 11.27 -4.30
CA ALA A 70 -2.39 10.41 -3.24
C ALA A 70 -3.36 9.32 -2.79
N VAL A 71 -2.82 8.12 -2.55
CA VAL A 71 -3.54 7.00 -1.93
C VAL A 71 -3.40 7.13 -0.42
N LEU A 72 -4.52 7.22 0.30
CA LEU A 72 -4.55 7.55 1.72
C LEU A 72 -5.02 6.41 2.61
N CYS A 73 -5.85 5.51 2.08
CA CYS A 73 -6.35 4.35 2.80
C CYS A 73 -6.32 3.09 1.93
N LEU A 74 -6.14 1.94 2.58
CA LEU A 74 -6.15 0.62 1.98
C LEU A 74 -6.92 -0.35 2.88
N GLU A 75 -7.65 -1.28 2.28
CA GLU A 75 -8.29 -2.39 2.99
C GLU A 75 -8.24 -3.64 2.11
N LEU A 76 -7.92 -4.81 2.69
CA LEU A 76 -7.90 -6.08 1.96
C LEU A 76 -9.12 -6.92 2.31
N VAL A 77 -9.97 -7.21 1.32
CA VAL A 77 -11.18 -8.02 1.48
C VAL A 77 -11.08 -9.25 0.58
N GLY A 78 -10.70 -10.39 1.17
CA GLY A 78 -10.42 -11.60 0.41
C GLY A 78 -9.22 -11.43 -0.51
N ASP A 79 -9.45 -11.49 -1.83
CA ASP A 79 -8.43 -11.30 -2.86
C ASP A 79 -8.56 -9.94 -3.58
N VAL A 80 -9.39 -9.04 -3.04
CA VAL A 80 -9.60 -7.69 -3.55
C VAL A 80 -9.03 -6.67 -2.56
N LEU A 81 -8.09 -5.87 -3.03
CA LEU A 81 -7.61 -4.69 -2.32
C LEU A 81 -8.48 -3.50 -2.69
N LEU A 82 -9.04 -2.81 -1.69
CA LEU A 82 -9.71 -1.54 -1.84
C LEU A 82 -8.72 -0.41 -1.52
N SER A 83 -8.78 0.66 -2.29
CA SER A 83 -7.96 1.85 -2.03
C SER A 83 -8.74 3.13 -2.25
N GLY A 84 -8.47 4.12 -1.41
CA GLY A 84 -9.09 5.45 -1.49
C GLY A 84 -8.06 6.55 -1.30
N GLY A 85 -8.39 7.75 -1.76
CA GLY A 85 -7.45 8.87 -1.73
C GLY A 85 -8.06 10.23 -2.07
N TYR A 86 -7.17 11.15 -2.44
CA TYR A 86 -7.54 12.53 -2.79
C TYR A 86 -8.25 12.67 -4.14
N ASP A 87 -8.32 11.62 -4.95
CA ASP A 87 -9.04 11.64 -6.23
C ASP A 87 -10.52 11.26 -6.09
N PHE A 88 -10.99 11.06 -4.86
CA PHE A 88 -12.41 10.84 -4.51
C PHE A 88 -13.01 9.58 -5.14
N VAL A 89 -12.17 8.64 -5.53
CA VAL A 89 -12.59 7.35 -6.10
C VAL A 89 -12.06 6.24 -5.21
N ILE A 90 -12.91 5.26 -4.90
CA ILE A 90 -12.43 3.98 -4.39
C ILE A 90 -12.09 3.08 -5.58
N ARG A 91 -10.89 2.52 -5.61
CA ARG A 91 -10.48 1.54 -6.63
C ARG A 91 -10.43 0.14 -6.02
N CYS A 92 -10.87 -0.84 -6.78
CA CYS A 92 -10.83 -2.26 -6.43
C CYS A 92 -9.77 -2.95 -7.27
N TRP A 93 -8.81 -3.62 -6.63
CA TRP A 93 -7.69 -4.29 -7.29
C TRP A 93 -7.70 -5.77 -6.98
N HIS A 94 -7.63 -6.62 -7.99
CA HIS A 94 -7.39 -8.04 -7.75
C HIS A 94 -5.91 -8.25 -7.43
N ILE A 95 -5.61 -8.84 -6.27
CA ILE A 95 -4.24 -8.84 -5.77
C ILE A 95 -3.31 -9.67 -6.66
N ASP A 96 -3.68 -10.86 -7.11
CA ASP A 96 -2.72 -11.71 -7.85
C ASP A 96 -2.36 -11.15 -9.23
N SER A 97 -3.34 -10.54 -9.90
CA SER A 97 -3.14 -9.95 -11.23
C SER A 97 -2.62 -8.51 -11.17
N ARG A 98 -2.72 -7.85 -10.01
CA ARG A 98 -2.42 -6.43 -9.80
C ARG A 98 -3.22 -5.51 -10.72
N GLN A 99 -4.39 -5.95 -11.17
CA GLN A 99 -5.25 -5.19 -12.08
C GLN A 99 -6.39 -4.52 -11.32
N CYS A 100 -6.73 -3.30 -11.75
CA CYS A 100 -7.96 -2.64 -11.34
C CYS A 100 -9.14 -3.40 -11.95
N VAL A 101 -10.05 -3.90 -11.12
CA VAL A 101 -11.24 -4.67 -11.51
C VAL A 101 -12.53 -3.88 -11.33
N GLY A 102 -12.46 -2.67 -10.76
CA GLY A 102 -13.62 -1.80 -10.60
C GLY A 102 -13.27 -0.47 -9.94
N GLU A 103 -14.15 0.50 -10.13
CA GLU A 103 -14.06 1.82 -9.51
C GLU A 103 -15.43 2.18 -8.93
N LEU A 104 -15.43 2.70 -7.69
CA LEU A 104 -16.62 3.20 -7.01
C LEU A 104 -16.46 4.71 -6.87
N GLY A 105 -17.12 5.43 -7.79
CA GLY A 105 -17.20 6.89 -7.76
C GLY A 105 -18.37 7.39 -6.91
N GLY A 106 -18.51 8.71 -6.85
CA GLY A 106 -19.63 9.39 -6.17
C GLY A 106 -19.24 10.11 -4.88
N HIS A 107 -18.04 9.87 -4.33
CA HIS A 107 -17.51 10.72 -3.28
C HIS A 107 -17.20 12.11 -3.84
N THR A 108 -17.56 13.15 -3.09
CA THR A 108 -17.31 14.55 -3.44
C THR A 108 -16.15 15.15 -2.63
N GLN A 109 -15.54 14.35 -1.77
CA GLN A 109 -14.41 14.68 -0.90
C GLN A 109 -13.47 13.49 -0.75
N VAL A 110 -12.35 13.73 -0.07
CA VAL A 110 -11.29 12.76 0.18
C VAL A 110 -11.83 11.46 0.79
N VAL A 111 -11.33 10.33 0.31
CA VAL A 111 -11.55 9.02 0.92
C VAL A 111 -10.34 8.70 1.78
N THR A 112 -10.56 8.46 3.07
CA THR A 112 -9.53 8.27 4.09
C THR A 112 -9.90 7.17 5.07
#